data_AF-A0A372QKH8-F1
#
_entry.id   AF-A0A372QKH8-F1
#
_cell.length_a   1.000
_cell.length_b   1.000
_cell.length_c   1.000
_cell.angle_alpha   90.00
_cell.angle_beta   90.00
_cell.angle_gamma   90.00
#
_symmetry.space_group_name_H-M   'P 1'
#
loop_
_entity.id
_entity.type
_entity.pdbx_description
1 polymer ?
#
loop_
_entity_poly.entity_id
_entity_poly.type
_entity_poly.pdbx_seq_one_letter_code
_entity_poly.pdbx_strand_id
1 'polypeptide(L)'
;MSQKDEKKDNGKKIDEILVVVGLDFGTSSSGFAYCHTASANQEVCTNTEWNGHSAQFKTNTVLQYDDNFEKVTEWGKLAFGKKAERKNMDENEPKSVELFKLYLGSFGN
;
A
#
# COMPACT_ATOMS: atom_id res chain seq x y z
N MET A 1 -19.32 30.93 -28.85
CA MET A 1 -18.62 31.69 -27.79
C MET A 1 -19.42 31.48 -26.51
N SER A 2 -19.09 30.43 -25.74
CA SER A 2 -19.83 30.08 -24.51
C SER A 2 -19.09 30.69 -23.32
N GLN A 3 -19.80 31.51 -22.54
CA GLN A 3 -19.29 32.12 -21.33
C GLN A 3 -18.99 31.03 -20.30
N LYS A 4 -17.84 31.18 -19.63
CA LYS A 4 -17.37 30.28 -18.58
C LYS A 4 -17.80 30.92 -17.26
N ASP A 5 -18.79 30.33 -16.59
CA ASP A 5 -19.26 30.81 -15.31
C ASP A 5 -18.17 30.61 -14.25
N GLU A 6 -17.57 31.71 -13.82
CA GLU A 6 -16.52 31.75 -12.81
C GLU A 6 -17.18 31.81 -11.43
N LYS A 7 -17.18 30.67 -10.72
CA LYS A 7 -17.74 30.56 -9.38
C LYS A 7 -16.77 31.19 -8.36
N LYS A 8 -17.08 32.40 -7.90
CA LYS A 8 -16.39 33.07 -6.79
C LYS A 8 -16.73 32.36 -5.47
N ASP A 9 -15.73 31.76 -4.83
CA ASP A 9 -15.87 31.19 -3.48
C ASP A 9 -15.37 32.17 -2.40
N ASN A 10 -16.19 32.34 -1.37
CA ASN A 10 -16.04 33.28 -0.28
C ASN A 10 -15.03 32.74 0.75
N GLY A 11 -13.73 32.98 0.53
CA GLY A 11 -12.72 33.15 1.58
C GLY A 11 -12.46 32.01 2.59
N LYS A 12 -13.13 30.86 2.46
CA LYS A 12 -12.82 29.65 3.21
C LYS A 12 -12.02 28.72 2.30
N LYS A 13 -10.76 28.51 2.65
CA LYS A 13 -9.95 27.45 2.05
C LYS A 13 -10.54 26.12 2.52
N ILE A 14 -11.45 25.57 1.72
CA ILE A 14 -11.87 24.18 1.85
C ILE A 14 -10.67 23.32 1.46
N ASP A 15 -10.22 22.45 2.36
CA ASP A 15 -9.27 21.41 2.00
C ASP A 15 -10.01 20.44 1.08
N GLU A 16 -9.84 20.64 -0.22
CA GLU A 16 -10.45 19.80 -1.24
C GLU A 16 -9.82 18.41 -1.19
N ILE A 17 -10.62 17.37 -1.00
CA ILE A 17 -10.18 15.99 -1.14
C ILE A 17 -9.89 15.77 -2.62
N LEU A 18 -8.63 15.59 -3.00
CA LEU A 18 -8.22 15.42 -4.40
C LEU A 18 -8.23 13.95 -4.86
N VAL A 19 -8.01 13.02 -3.93
CA VAL A 19 -7.93 11.58 -4.21
C VAL A 19 -8.59 10.80 -3.07
N VAL A 20 -9.41 9.83 -3.44
CA VAL A 20 -9.94 8.82 -2.52
C VAL A 20 -9.23 7.50 -2.82
N VAL A 21 -8.76 6.80 -1.78
CA VAL A 21 -8.08 5.51 -1.91
C VAL A 21 -8.86 4.45 -1.15
N GLY A 22 -9.28 3.40 -1.85
CA GLY A 22 -9.79 2.16 -1.27
C GLY A 22 -8.65 1.19 -1.06
N LEU A 23 -8.29 0.93 0.21
CA LEU A 23 -7.21 0.02 0.58
C LEU A 23 -7.77 -1.35 0.99
N ASP A 24 -7.36 -2.41 0.28
CA ASP A 24 -7.57 -3.79 0.69
C ASP A 24 -6.31 -4.30 1.39
N PHE A 25 -6.34 -4.34 2.71
CA PHE A 25 -5.25 -4.84 3.52
C PHE A 25 -5.49 -6.31 3.89
N GLY A 26 -5.15 -7.27 3.03
CA GLY A 26 -5.38 -8.70 3.28
C GLY A 26 -4.31 -9.35 4.15
N THR A 27 -4.53 -10.59 4.61
CA THR A 27 -3.56 -11.34 5.44
C THR A 27 -2.33 -11.79 4.66
N SER A 28 -2.51 -12.23 3.42
CA SER A 28 -1.42 -12.70 2.53
C SER A 28 -1.06 -11.70 1.44
N SER A 29 -2.01 -10.88 1.00
CA SER A 29 -1.78 -9.89 -0.04
C SER A 29 -2.63 -8.66 0.19
N SER A 30 -2.07 -7.50 -0.16
CA SER A 30 -2.71 -6.19 -0.07
C SER A 30 -2.76 -5.52 -1.44
N GLY A 31 -3.73 -4.65 -1.66
CA GLY A 31 -3.88 -3.86 -2.87
C GLY A 31 -4.63 -2.57 -2.59
N PHE A 32 -4.68 -1.67 -3.57
CA PHE A 32 -5.52 -0.49 -3.49
C PHE A 32 -6.06 -0.10 -4.85
N ALA A 33 -7.18 0.60 -4.83
CA ALA A 33 -7.70 1.36 -5.95
C ALA A 33 -7.89 2.81 -5.51
N TYR A 34 -7.84 3.74 -6.46
CA TYR A 34 -7.97 5.16 -6.18
C TYR A 34 -8.84 5.85 -7.23
N CYS A 35 -9.40 7.01 -6.86
CA CYS A 35 -10.18 7.86 -7.74
C CYS A 35 -9.75 9.31 -7.52
N HIS A 36 -9.48 10.03 -8.61
CA HIS A 36 -9.27 11.47 -8.58
C HIS A 36 -10.62 12.18 -8.59
N THR A 37 -10.94 12.89 -7.52
CA THR A 37 -12.27 13.50 -7.30
C THR A 37 -12.56 14.64 -8.26
N ALA A 38 -11.53 15.35 -8.70
CA ALA A 38 -11.60 16.46 -9.65
C ALA A 38 -11.61 16.01 -11.12
N SER A 39 -11.36 14.73 -11.40
CA SER A 39 -11.40 14.19 -12.77
C SER A 39 -12.84 14.13 -13.27
N ALA A 40 -13.08 14.59 -14.50
CA ALA A 40 -14.43 14.72 -15.06
C ALA A 40 -15.23 13.40 -15.10
N ASN A 41 -14.54 12.26 -15.21
CA ASN A 41 -15.14 10.93 -15.25
C ASN A 41 -15.10 10.18 -13.91
N GLN A 42 -14.38 10.70 -12.90
CA GLN A 42 -14.20 10.08 -11.58
C GLN A 42 -13.91 8.57 -11.65
N GLU A 43 -13.10 8.17 -12.62
CA GLU A 43 -12.79 6.76 -12.85
C GLU A 43 -12.00 6.17 -11.68
N VAL A 44 -12.33 4.93 -11.32
CA VAL A 44 -11.61 4.17 -10.30
C VAL A 44 -10.48 3.41 -10.96
N CYS A 45 -9.25 3.71 -10.57
CA CYS A 45 -8.04 3.08 -11.07
C CYS A 45 -7.51 2.09 -10.02
N THR A 46 -7.39 0.82 -10.37
CA THR A 46 -6.71 -0.17 -9.51
C THR A 46 -5.21 -0.07 -9.71
N ASN A 47 -4.43 0.00 -8.63
CA ASN A 47 -2.98 -0.01 -8.74
C ASN A 47 -2.47 -1.35 -9.26
N THR A 48 -1.60 -1.30 -10.27
CA THR A 48 -0.98 -2.49 -10.88
C THR A 48 0.55 -2.50 -10.81
N GLU A 49 1.13 -1.44 -10.26
CA GLU A 49 2.57 -1.22 -10.19
C GLU A 49 3.07 -1.36 -8.75
N TRP A 50 3.95 -2.33 -8.52
CA TRP A 50 4.51 -2.61 -7.20
C TRP A 50 6.01 -2.87 -7.31
N ASN A 51 6.83 -1.91 -6.84
CA ASN A 51 8.30 -2.04 -6.75
C ASN A 51 8.94 -2.61 -8.03
N GLY A 52 8.58 -2.07 -9.20
CA GLY A 52 9.10 -2.49 -10.50
C GLY A 52 8.41 -3.71 -11.13
N HIS A 53 7.39 -4.28 -10.50
CA HIS A 53 6.54 -5.31 -11.08
C HIS A 53 5.21 -4.71 -11.54
N SER A 54 4.99 -4.73 -12.86
CA SER A 54 3.74 -4.29 -13.49
C SER A 54 2.75 -5.45 -13.63
N ALA A 55 1.48 -5.11 -13.90
CA ALA A 55 0.38 -6.06 -14.12
C ALA A 55 0.01 -6.95 -12.92
N GLN A 56 0.34 -6.52 -11.69
CA GLN A 56 -0.08 -7.19 -10.46
C GLN A 56 -1.03 -6.31 -9.66
N PHE A 57 -2.28 -6.73 -9.47
CA PHE A 57 -3.27 -5.95 -8.71
C PHE A 57 -3.01 -5.92 -7.20
N LYS A 58 -2.12 -6.80 -6.70
CA LYS A 58 -1.80 -6.94 -5.27
C LYS A 58 -0.31 -7.22 -5.08
N THR A 59 0.19 -6.91 -3.90
CA THR A 59 1.52 -7.27 -3.39
C THR A 59 1.40 -8.07 -2.09
N ASN A 60 2.44 -8.80 -1.69
CA ASN A 60 2.43 -9.58 -0.45
C ASN A 60 2.22 -8.70 0.80
N THR A 61 1.44 -9.17 1.78
CA THR A 61 1.34 -8.49 3.09
C THR A 61 2.47 -8.98 4.00
N VAL A 62 3.69 -8.55 3.70
CA VAL A 62 4.92 -8.99 4.37
C VAL A 62 5.81 -7.80 4.62
N LEU A 63 6.45 -7.79 5.79
CA LEU A 63 7.47 -6.81 6.18
C LEU A 63 8.77 -7.55 6.48
N GLN A 64 9.89 -7.04 6.00
CA GLN A 64 11.22 -7.47 6.41
C GLN A 64 11.81 -6.42 7.33
N TYR A 65 12.39 -6.86 8.45
CA TYR A 65 13.08 -5.99 9.39
C TYR A 65 14.59 -6.09 9.25
N ASP A 66 15.29 -5.13 9.85
CA ASP A 66 16.70 -5.27 10.18
C ASP A 66 16.93 -6.36 11.26
N ASP A 67 18.21 -6.65 11.51
CA ASP A 67 18.63 -7.70 12.45
C ASP A 67 18.17 -7.44 13.89
N ASN A 68 17.71 -6.24 14.24
CA ASN A 68 17.25 -5.93 15.59
C ASN A 68 15.72 -5.82 15.70
N PHE A 69 14.97 -6.04 14.60
CA PHE A 69 13.53 -5.80 14.53
C PHE A 69 13.11 -4.35 14.84
N GLU A 70 14.00 -3.38 14.60
CA GLU A 70 13.74 -1.96 14.91
C GLU A 70 13.20 -1.20 13.69
N LYS A 71 13.66 -1.56 12.49
CA LYS A 71 13.29 -0.85 11.25
C LYS A 71 12.82 -1.81 10.19
N VAL A 72 11.74 -1.44 9.51
CA VAL A 72 11.31 -2.10 8.28
C VAL A 72 12.30 -1.73 7.18
N THR A 73 12.93 -2.74 6.57
CA THR A 73 13.91 -2.59 5.48
C THR A 73 13.25 -2.78 4.12
N GLU A 74 12.32 -3.73 4.01
CA GLU A 74 11.57 -4.03 2.79
C GLU A 74 10.12 -4.40 3.11
N TRP A 75 9.24 -4.31 2.12
CA TRP A 75 7.85 -4.77 2.23
C TRP A 75 7.39 -5.38 0.90
N GLY A 76 6.26 -6.07 0.93
CA GLY A 76 5.69 -6.64 -0.27
C GLY A 76 6.52 -7.79 -0.83
N LYS A 77 6.57 -7.88 -2.16
CA LYS A 77 7.31 -8.94 -2.86
C LYS A 77 8.81 -8.97 -2.55
N LEU A 78 9.44 -7.82 -2.28
CA LEU A 78 10.87 -7.75 -1.93
C LEU A 78 11.15 -8.50 -0.61
N ALA A 79 10.31 -8.26 0.39
CA ALA A 79 10.38 -8.95 1.68
C ALA A 79 10.03 -10.45 1.61
N PHE A 80 9.28 -10.88 0.59
CA PHE A 80 8.89 -12.29 0.38
C PHE A 80 9.98 -13.12 -0.31
N GLY A 81 10.76 -12.53 -1.23
CA GLY A 81 11.64 -13.26 -2.16
C GLY A 81 12.85 -13.97 -1.53
N LYS A 82 13.20 -13.69 -0.27
CA LYS A 82 14.48 -14.17 0.30
C LYS A 82 14.42 -15.54 1.00
N LYS A 83 13.24 -16.15 1.12
CA LYS A 83 13.03 -17.39 1.88
C LYS A 83 13.32 -18.68 1.07
N ALA A 84 13.27 -18.62 -0.26
CA ALA A 84 13.31 -19.82 -1.10
C ALA A 84 14.73 -20.33 -1.47
N GLU A 85 15.79 -19.54 -1.26
CA GLU A 85 17.13 -19.90 -1.75
C GLU A 85 18.03 -20.66 -0.75
N ARG A 86 17.60 -20.92 0.50
CA ARG A 86 18.53 -21.32 1.56
C ARG A 86 18.24 -22.70 2.14
N LYS A 87 18.98 -23.70 1.68
CA LYS A 87 19.06 -25.05 2.27
C LYS A 87 19.93 -25.12 3.53
N ASN A 88 20.50 -24.01 3.98
CA ASN A 88 21.39 -23.96 5.14
C ASN A 88 20.86 -22.89 6.11
N MET A 89 20.45 -23.34 7.30
CA MET A 89 20.05 -22.48 8.42
C MET A 89 21.28 -21.71 8.89
N ASP A 90 21.47 -20.50 8.38
CA ASP A 90 22.50 -19.58 8.84
C ASP A 90 21.84 -18.46 9.66
N GLU A 91 22.54 -17.95 10.67
CA GLU A 91 22.03 -16.96 11.64
C GLU A 91 21.68 -15.60 11.00
N ASN A 92 21.98 -15.43 9.70
CA ASN A 92 21.76 -14.25 8.87
C ASN A 92 20.48 -14.35 7.99
N GLU A 93 19.45 -15.08 8.43
CA GLU A 93 18.18 -15.10 7.73
C GLU A 93 17.45 -13.75 7.84
N PRO A 94 16.95 -13.19 6.71
CA PRO A 94 16.21 -11.94 6.72
C PRO A 94 14.94 -12.10 7.56
N LYS A 95 14.73 -11.11 8.42
CA LYS A 95 13.69 -11.11 9.44
C LYS A 95 12.34 -10.69 8.85
N SER A 96 11.77 -11.56 8.02
CA SER A 96 10.46 -11.35 7.39
C SER A 96 9.32 -11.84 8.27
N VAL A 97 8.29 -11.00 8.41
CA VAL A 97 7.06 -11.27 9.18
C VAL A 97 5.87 -11.25 8.23
N GLU A 98 5.15 -12.37 8.21
CA GLU A 98 3.92 -12.59 7.44
C GLU A 98 2.73 -12.79 8.39
N LEU A 99 1.50 -12.74 7.87
CA LEU A 99 0.26 -13.03 8.61
C LEU A 99 0.03 -12.17 9.86
N PHE A 100 0.82 -11.12 10.09
CA PHE A 100 0.73 -10.25 11.25
C PHE A 100 -0.64 -9.57 11.38
N LYS A 101 -1.38 -9.43 10.27
CA LYS A 101 -2.78 -8.96 10.30
C LYS A 101 -3.65 -9.79 11.25
N LEU A 102 -3.42 -11.09 11.39
CA LEU A 102 -4.18 -11.96 12.30
C LEU A 102 -4.01 -11.58 13.77
N TYR A 103 -2.93 -10.85 14.10
CA TYR A 103 -2.59 -10.43 15.45
C TYR A 103 -2.82 -8.92 15.69
N LEU A 104 -3.32 -8.19 14.69
CA LEU A 104 -3.69 -6.79 14.88
C LEU A 104 -4.95 -6.71 15.75
N GLY A 105 -4.87 -5.98 16.86
CA GLY A 105 -5.97 -5.82 17.82
C GLY A 105 -6.14 -6.99 18.79
N SER A 106 -5.32 -8.04 18.70
CA SER A 106 -5.34 -9.16 19.67
C SER A 106 -4.49 -8.90 20.92
N PHE A 107 -3.79 -7.76 21.00
CA PHE A 107 -3.08 -7.35 22.22
C PHE A 107 -4.05 -6.63 23.15
N GLY A 108 -4.77 -7.42 23.93
CA GLY A 108 -5.71 -6.97 24.95
C GLY A 108 -5.98 -8.10 25.94
N ASN A 109 -5.09 -8.23 26.93
CA ASN A 109 -5.33 -8.73 28.28
C ASN A 109 -4.39 -8.00 29.23
#